data_AF-A0A920RVK0-F1
#
_entry.id   AF-A0A920RVK0-F1
#
_cell.length_a   1.000
_cell.length_b   1.000
_cell.length_c   1.000
_cell.angle_alpha   90.00
_cell.angle_beta   90.00
_cell.angle_gamma   90.00
#
_symmetry.space_group_name_H-M   'P 1'
#
loop_
_entity.id
_entity.type
_entity.pdbx_description
1 polymer ?
#
loop_
_entity_poly.entity_id
_entity_poly.type
_entity_poly.pdbx_seq_one_letter_code
_entity_poly.pdbx_strand_id
1 'polypeptide(L)'
;MSASVEKMSDIKFSANWMSSIETDAQKQALYETVKAVTLDLCSKLGLVIPVGKDSLSMQTTWEQEGASKKVTAPLSLVISAFAPVVDVRTTITPELQKTKGSKLLLIDLGRGRDRLGGSCLSQVFNVAAGEPADLDDPDLLANFFSAITTLKQHQKILAYHDRSDGGLFATLCEMSFAGKMGLTINLSTASKTETIAALFSEELGAVIQVDAAECSEVFKIFDDFELNECVSVVADVTEKDEIVINSKYGDTQTFSLFDLQRMWSELSFKMQSLRDNPVTAREGFEALLDTTDPGIEPVVSFDMSNLCKSKVQKSEKRPKVAILRDQGVNSHIEMAAAFDVAGFEAHDVHMTDVLDANHSLDDFVGLVACGGFSYGDVLGAGGGWAKTILFHSRARKEFELFFSREDTFALGVCNGCQMFSQLRDIIPGTKHWPQFVTNLSEQFEARLNVVEILKSQSLFFTDMESSFLPIVTSHGEGRVQFYDHADHRTLSENQQTCIRYVDNFKNPASLYPANPNGSEGGLAGLCSVDGRVSIIMPHPERVYARFNTLGVQ
;
A
#
# COMPACT_ATOMS: atom_id res chain seq x y z
N MET A 1 -12.12 2.74 1.98
CA MET A 1 -12.19 1.73 0.87
C MET A 1 -13.35 0.78 1.12
N SER A 2 -13.89 0.15 0.08
CA SER A 2 -15.00 -0.83 0.18
C SER A 2 -14.70 -2.10 -0.62
N ALA A 3 -14.42 -3.21 0.08
CA ALA A 3 -14.13 -4.52 -0.51
C ALA A 3 -15.41 -5.28 -0.93
N SER A 4 -15.28 -6.26 -1.83
CA SER A 4 -16.40 -7.04 -2.38
C SER A 4 -16.74 -8.25 -1.51
N VAL A 5 -17.47 -7.99 -0.42
CA VAL A 5 -17.97 -9.02 0.50
C VAL A 5 -19.41 -9.37 0.13
N GLU A 6 -19.74 -10.66 0.01
CA GLU A 6 -21.06 -11.10 -0.45
C GLU A 6 -22.16 -10.85 0.59
N LYS A 7 -21.93 -11.26 1.83
CA LYS A 7 -22.91 -11.17 2.91
C LYS A 7 -22.28 -10.61 4.17
N MET A 8 -23.06 -9.83 4.91
CA MET A 8 -22.64 -9.28 6.20
C MET A 8 -22.25 -10.39 7.19
N SER A 9 -22.93 -11.53 7.16
CA SER A 9 -22.63 -12.70 7.98
C SER A 9 -21.26 -13.33 7.72
N ASP A 10 -20.64 -13.05 6.58
CA ASP A 10 -19.30 -13.56 6.26
C ASP A 10 -18.21 -12.80 7.01
N ILE A 11 -18.55 -11.62 7.54
CA ILE A 11 -17.66 -10.80 8.35
C ILE A 11 -17.48 -11.45 9.73
N LYS A 12 -16.23 -11.56 10.16
CA LYS A 12 -15.81 -12.04 11.48
C LYS A 12 -14.98 -10.97 12.17
N PHE A 13 -15.22 -10.78 13.46
CA PHE A 13 -14.52 -9.79 14.26
C PHE A 13 -13.47 -10.41 15.17
N SER A 14 -12.34 -9.72 15.31
CA SER A 14 -11.50 -9.79 16.50
C SER A 14 -11.86 -8.62 17.40
N ALA A 15 -12.18 -8.89 18.67
CA ALA A 15 -12.43 -7.83 19.66
C ALA A 15 -11.30 -7.75 20.68
N ASN A 16 -10.61 -6.61 20.73
CA ASN A 16 -9.52 -6.35 21.65
C ASN A 16 -9.92 -5.27 22.66
N TRP A 17 -9.97 -5.65 23.93
CA TRP A 17 -10.52 -4.85 25.02
C TRP A 17 -9.41 -4.27 25.89
N MET A 18 -9.19 -2.97 25.83
CA MET A 18 -8.20 -2.26 26.65
C MET A 18 -8.94 -1.43 27.71
N SER A 19 -8.63 -1.64 28.99
CA SER A 19 -9.28 -0.88 30.07
C SER A 19 -8.38 -0.79 31.31
N SER A 20 -8.73 0.07 32.27
CA SER A 20 -8.23 0.02 33.65
C SER A 20 -9.42 -0.30 34.54
N ILE A 21 -9.40 -1.45 35.23
CA ILE A 21 -10.57 -1.97 35.98
C ILE A 21 -10.44 -1.80 37.51
N GLU A 22 -9.84 -0.71 37.96
CA GLU A 22 -9.59 -0.47 39.39
C GLU A 22 -10.87 -0.15 40.18
N THR A 23 -11.84 0.50 39.54
CA THR A 23 -13.08 0.94 40.17
C THR A 23 -14.27 0.13 39.66
N ASP A 24 -15.32 0.04 40.46
CA ASP A 24 -16.54 -0.66 40.06
C ASP A 24 -17.24 0.02 38.87
N ALA A 25 -17.13 1.35 38.74
CA ALA A 25 -17.61 2.08 37.57
C ALA A 25 -16.89 1.65 36.28
N GLN A 26 -15.57 1.45 36.33
CA GLN A 26 -14.80 0.99 35.17
C GLN A 26 -15.12 -0.47 34.80
N LYS A 27 -15.29 -1.34 35.81
CA LYS A 27 -15.74 -2.73 35.59
C LYS A 27 -17.13 -2.76 34.95
N GLN A 28 -18.04 -1.92 35.44
CA GLN A 28 -19.40 -1.81 34.91
C GLN A 28 -19.38 -1.32 33.45
N ALA A 29 -18.60 -0.27 33.15
CA ALA A 29 -18.47 0.24 31.79
C ALA A 29 -17.92 -0.82 30.81
N LEU A 30 -16.93 -1.61 31.24
CA LEU A 30 -16.42 -2.74 30.44
C LEU A 30 -17.52 -3.79 30.20
N TYR A 31 -18.24 -4.18 31.24
CA TYR A 31 -19.34 -5.15 31.13
C TYR A 31 -20.43 -4.66 30.18
N GLU A 32 -20.87 -3.41 30.32
CA GLU A 32 -21.88 -2.77 29.47
C GLU A 32 -21.43 -2.71 28.01
N THR A 33 -20.15 -2.37 27.77
CA THR A 33 -19.60 -2.33 26.40
C THR A 33 -19.54 -3.72 25.78
N VAL A 34 -19.09 -4.74 26.52
CA VAL A 34 -19.09 -6.13 26.04
C VAL A 34 -20.51 -6.57 25.71
N LYS A 35 -21.47 -6.28 26.60
CA LYS A 35 -22.88 -6.60 26.40
C LYS A 35 -23.44 -5.91 25.14
N ALA A 36 -23.23 -4.60 25.00
CA ALA A 36 -23.72 -3.81 23.88
C ALA A 36 -23.21 -4.37 22.55
N VAL A 37 -21.91 -4.65 22.46
CA VAL A 37 -21.29 -5.15 21.23
C VAL A 37 -21.72 -6.58 20.92
N THR A 38 -21.75 -7.47 21.93
CA THR A 38 -22.01 -8.91 21.70
C THR A 38 -23.49 -9.24 21.60
N LEU A 39 -24.29 -8.83 22.58
CA LEU A 39 -25.69 -9.22 22.70
C LEU A 39 -26.61 -8.28 21.93
N ASP A 40 -26.34 -6.97 22.00
CA ASP A 40 -27.27 -5.98 21.47
C ASP A 40 -26.99 -5.67 19.98
N LEU A 41 -25.71 -5.72 19.55
CA LEU A 41 -25.31 -5.48 18.16
C LEU A 41 -25.01 -6.76 17.38
N CYS A 42 -23.95 -7.51 17.73
CA CYS A 42 -23.48 -8.62 16.90
C CYS A 42 -24.51 -9.74 16.76
N SER A 43 -25.15 -10.13 17.87
CA SER A 43 -26.22 -11.12 17.86
C SER A 43 -27.40 -10.71 16.97
N LYS A 44 -27.79 -9.43 16.99
CA LYS A 44 -28.87 -8.90 16.15
C LYS A 44 -28.52 -8.93 14.67
N LEU A 45 -27.28 -8.60 14.31
CA LEU A 45 -26.81 -8.50 12.92
C LEU A 45 -26.22 -9.81 12.36
N GLY A 46 -26.21 -10.90 13.14
CA GLY A 46 -25.61 -12.17 12.73
C GLY A 46 -24.09 -12.10 12.56
N LEU A 47 -23.43 -11.14 13.21
CA LEU A 47 -21.99 -10.98 13.23
C LEU A 47 -21.38 -11.83 14.34
N VAL A 48 -20.19 -12.38 14.09
CA VAL A 48 -19.52 -13.29 15.03
C VAL A 48 -18.17 -12.72 15.45
N ILE A 49 -17.88 -12.82 16.75
CA ILE A 49 -16.57 -12.51 17.34
C ILE A 49 -15.88 -13.83 17.71
N PRO A 50 -15.23 -14.55 16.76
CA PRO A 50 -14.61 -15.84 17.05
C PRO A 50 -13.27 -15.73 17.80
N VAL A 51 -12.69 -14.54 17.90
CA VAL A 51 -11.38 -14.33 18.52
C VAL A 51 -11.36 -12.98 19.25
N GLY A 52 -10.53 -12.87 20.27
CA GLY A 52 -10.34 -11.62 20.99
C GLY A 52 -9.23 -11.72 22.03
N LYS A 53 -8.93 -10.59 22.65
CA LYS A 53 -7.94 -10.48 23.74
C LYS A 53 -8.28 -9.29 24.64
N ASP A 54 -7.80 -9.30 25.87
CA ASP A 54 -7.95 -8.20 26.82
C ASP A 54 -6.61 -7.73 27.40
N SER A 55 -6.58 -6.45 27.78
CA SER A 55 -5.50 -5.80 28.53
C SER A 55 -6.13 -4.84 29.55
N LEU A 56 -6.14 -5.24 30.83
CA LEU A 56 -7.00 -4.64 31.86
C LEU A 56 -6.26 -3.73 32.86
N SER A 57 -5.01 -3.36 32.56
CA SER A 57 -4.17 -2.50 33.38
C SER A 57 -3.71 -1.24 32.64
N MET A 58 -4.58 -0.65 31.82
CA MET A 58 -4.26 0.49 30.94
C MET A 58 -4.17 1.82 31.71
N GLN A 59 -3.19 1.91 32.61
CA GLN A 59 -2.92 3.09 33.42
C GLN A 59 -1.44 3.18 33.77
N THR A 60 -0.98 4.38 34.12
CA THR A 60 0.39 4.61 34.60
C THR A 60 0.37 5.62 35.73
N THR A 61 1.08 5.32 36.81
CA THR A 61 1.23 6.16 37.99
C THR A 61 2.70 6.46 38.24
N TRP A 62 3.03 7.72 38.57
CA TRP A 62 4.41 8.12 38.88
C TRP A 62 4.42 9.32 39.84
N GLU A 63 5.55 9.54 40.52
CA GLU A 63 5.76 10.73 41.34
C GLU A 63 6.48 11.81 40.53
N GLN A 64 6.00 13.05 40.58
CA GLN A 64 6.66 14.20 39.97
C GLN A 64 6.54 15.41 40.89
N GLU A 65 7.68 16.01 41.24
CA GLU A 65 7.76 17.18 42.12
C GLU A 65 7.08 16.96 43.49
N GLY A 66 7.14 15.72 44.00
CA GLY A 66 6.52 15.33 45.27
C GLY A 66 5.00 15.14 45.21
N ALA A 67 4.41 15.15 44.01
CA ALA A 67 3.00 14.85 43.77
C ALA A 67 2.82 13.54 42.97
N SER A 68 1.90 12.72 43.44
CA SER A 68 1.48 11.51 42.72
C SER A 68 0.66 11.88 41.50
N LYS A 69 1.09 11.43 40.32
CA LYS A 69 0.42 11.62 39.04
C LYS A 69 -0.11 10.29 38.53
N LYS A 70 -1.24 10.36 37.82
CA LYS A 70 -1.90 9.21 37.21
C LYS A 70 -2.46 9.59 35.85
N VAL A 71 -2.18 8.75 34.85
CA VAL A 71 -2.85 8.79 33.54
C VAL A 71 -3.55 7.45 33.34
N THR A 72 -4.82 7.51 32.98
CA THR A 72 -5.67 6.33 32.76
C THR A 72 -6.17 6.40 31.33
N ALA A 73 -5.97 5.33 30.56
CA ALA A 73 -6.55 5.25 29.23
C ALA A 73 -8.08 5.13 29.34
N PRO A 74 -8.83 5.64 28.34
CA PRO A 74 -10.25 5.30 28.20
C PRO A 74 -10.44 3.78 28.09
N LEU A 75 -11.69 3.33 28.27
CA LEU A 75 -12.06 2.03 27.74
C LEU A 75 -11.91 2.08 26.22
N SER A 76 -11.04 1.24 25.66
CA SER A 76 -10.71 1.23 24.26
C SER A 76 -11.00 -0.15 23.68
N LEU A 77 -12.07 -0.24 22.89
CA LEU A 77 -12.36 -1.41 22.08
C LEU A 77 -11.76 -1.20 20.69
N VAL A 78 -10.95 -2.17 20.25
CA VAL A 78 -10.49 -2.25 18.86
C VAL A 78 -11.13 -3.45 18.20
N ILE A 79 -11.94 -3.20 17.17
CA ILE A 79 -12.53 -4.22 16.30
C ILE A 79 -11.68 -4.36 15.03
N SER A 80 -11.27 -5.59 14.72
CA SER A 80 -10.71 -5.92 13.40
C SER A 80 -11.68 -6.83 12.66
N ALA A 81 -12.07 -6.43 11.44
CA ALA A 81 -13.01 -7.17 10.62
C ALA A 81 -12.30 -7.99 9.53
N PHE A 82 -12.72 -9.25 9.36
CA PHE A 82 -12.19 -10.20 8.38
C PHE A 82 -13.33 -10.78 7.58
N ALA A 83 -13.20 -10.84 6.26
CA ALA A 83 -14.20 -11.46 5.39
C ALA A 83 -13.53 -12.04 4.14
N PRO A 84 -14.06 -13.14 3.58
CA PRO A 84 -13.70 -13.56 2.23
C PRO A 84 -14.16 -12.48 1.23
N VAL A 85 -13.27 -12.13 0.29
CA VAL A 85 -13.58 -11.20 -0.80
C VAL A 85 -13.86 -12.00 -2.07
N VAL A 86 -15.02 -11.77 -2.69
CA VAL A 86 -15.47 -12.50 -3.88
C VAL A 86 -14.62 -12.15 -5.10
N ASP A 87 -14.38 -10.85 -5.29
CA ASP A 87 -13.56 -10.34 -6.39
C ASP A 87 -12.83 -9.07 -5.96
N VAL A 88 -11.50 -9.17 -5.80
CA VAL A 88 -10.64 -8.06 -5.37
C VAL A 88 -10.66 -6.88 -6.34
N ARG A 89 -10.95 -7.10 -7.64
CA ARG A 89 -11.00 -6.04 -8.67
C ARG A 89 -12.14 -5.05 -8.47
N THR A 90 -13.19 -5.48 -7.76
CA THR A 90 -14.40 -4.68 -7.53
C THR A 90 -14.33 -3.90 -6.21
N THR A 91 -13.12 -3.82 -5.63
CA THR A 91 -12.84 -2.95 -4.49
C THR A 91 -12.83 -1.50 -4.94
N ILE A 92 -13.52 -0.64 -4.19
CA ILE A 92 -13.62 0.79 -4.49
C ILE A 92 -12.82 1.57 -3.45
N THR A 93 -12.11 2.60 -3.89
CA THR A 93 -11.24 3.44 -3.06
C THR A 93 -11.82 4.85 -2.88
N PRO A 94 -11.24 5.68 -2.00
CA PRO A 94 -11.55 7.10 -1.92
C PRO A 94 -11.18 7.94 -3.15
N GLU A 95 -10.45 7.38 -4.12
CA GLU A 95 -9.95 8.10 -5.29
C GLU A 95 -11.11 8.59 -6.16
N LEU A 96 -11.35 9.90 -6.12
CA LEU A 96 -12.38 10.52 -6.96
C LEU A 96 -12.05 10.34 -8.43
N GLN A 97 -13.04 9.86 -9.19
CA GLN A 97 -12.93 9.66 -10.61
C GLN A 97 -13.25 10.97 -11.35
N LYS A 98 -12.49 11.28 -12.40
CA LYS A 98 -12.69 12.48 -13.25
C LYS A 98 -13.92 12.34 -14.15
N THR A 99 -15.11 12.35 -13.55
CA THR A 99 -16.39 12.19 -14.22
C THR A 99 -17.18 13.50 -14.18
N LYS A 100 -17.46 14.06 -15.35
CA LYS A 100 -18.10 15.38 -15.47
C LYS A 100 -19.48 15.38 -14.82
N GLY A 101 -19.66 16.27 -13.84
CA GLY A 101 -20.95 16.46 -13.16
C GLY A 101 -21.28 15.40 -12.11
N SER A 102 -20.38 14.46 -11.83
CA SER A 102 -20.58 13.47 -10.76
C SER A 102 -20.86 14.13 -9.41
N LYS A 103 -21.66 13.46 -8.58
CA LYS A 103 -22.15 13.94 -7.29
C LYS A 103 -21.54 13.14 -6.16
N LEU A 104 -21.32 13.78 -5.02
CA LEU A 104 -20.99 13.12 -3.77
C LEU A 104 -22.24 13.05 -2.89
N LEU A 105 -22.62 11.83 -2.52
CA LEU A 105 -23.75 11.55 -1.66
C LEU A 105 -23.23 11.11 -0.30
N LEU A 106 -23.70 11.76 0.76
CA LEU A 106 -23.51 11.31 2.14
C LEU A 106 -24.63 10.35 2.49
N ILE A 107 -24.27 9.20 3.02
CA ILE A 107 -25.14 8.29 3.76
C ILE A 107 -24.88 8.54 5.24
N ASP A 108 -25.75 9.31 5.88
CA ASP A 108 -25.70 9.68 7.29
C ASP A 108 -26.54 8.73 8.15
N LEU A 109 -25.88 7.76 8.78
CA LEU A 109 -26.55 6.83 9.71
C LEU A 109 -26.86 7.48 11.06
N GLY A 110 -26.32 8.67 11.33
CA GLY A 110 -26.68 9.49 12.49
C GLY A 110 -27.99 10.26 12.33
N ARG A 111 -28.61 10.24 11.14
CA ARG A 111 -29.91 10.89 10.85
C ARG A 111 -29.97 12.36 11.28
N GLY A 112 -28.90 13.12 11.02
CA GLY A 112 -28.81 14.55 11.32
C GLY A 112 -28.69 14.90 12.80
N ARG A 113 -28.34 13.94 13.67
CA ARG A 113 -28.08 14.20 15.09
C ARG A 113 -26.82 15.02 15.33
N ASP A 114 -25.84 14.87 14.45
CA ASP A 114 -24.59 15.64 14.41
C ASP A 114 -23.91 15.77 15.79
N ARG A 115 -23.79 14.65 16.51
CA ARG A 115 -23.20 14.60 17.84
C ARG A 115 -21.68 14.86 17.78
N LEU A 116 -21.21 15.78 18.63
CA LEU A 116 -19.81 16.24 18.65
C LEU A 116 -19.04 15.76 19.88
N GLY A 117 -19.68 15.11 20.85
CA GLY A 117 -19.00 14.63 22.05
C GLY A 117 -17.91 13.60 21.70
N GLY A 118 -16.72 13.78 22.24
CA GLY A 118 -15.60 12.87 22.01
C GLY A 118 -14.97 12.91 20.60
N SER A 119 -15.45 13.78 19.70
CA SER A 119 -14.89 13.92 18.35
C SER A 119 -13.50 14.56 18.35
N CYS A 120 -12.77 14.43 17.23
CA CYS A 120 -11.52 15.12 16.99
C CYS A 120 -11.64 16.64 17.20
N LEU A 121 -12.75 17.24 16.75
CA LEU A 121 -13.01 18.66 16.97
C LEU A 121 -13.08 18.99 18.47
N SER A 122 -13.83 18.20 19.23
CA SER A 122 -13.95 18.39 20.67
C SER A 122 -12.60 18.25 21.38
N GLN A 123 -11.77 17.32 20.91
CA GLN A 123 -10.44 17.05 21.44
C GLN A 123 -9.47 18.21 21.18
N VAL A 124 -9.36 18.71 19.94
CA VAL A 124 -8.40 19.78 19.60
C VAL A 124 -8.74 21.12 20.25
N PHE A 125 -10.01 21.36 20.56
CA PHE A 125 -10.45 22.53 21.33
C PHE A 125 -10.53 22.29 22.84
N ASN A 126 -10.28 21.05 23.29
CA ASN A 126 -10.37 20.61 24.68
C ASN A 126 -11.73 20.97 25.33
N VAL A 127 -12.82 20.60 24.66
CA VAL A 127 -14.21 20.82 25.10
C VAL A 127 -14.99 19.50 25.06
N ALA A 128 -15.99 19.34 25.94
CA ALA A 128 -16.78 18.10 26.00
C ALA A 128 -17.79 17.93 24.84
N ALA A 129 -18.21 19.05 24.21
CA ALA A 129 -19.08 19.11 23.03
C ALA A 129 -20.41 18.30 23.04
N GLY A 130 -20.85 17.76 24.18
CA GLY A 130 -22.16 17.14 24.35
C GLY A 130 -22.11 15.61 24.29
N GLU A 131 -23.14 14.99 23.70
CA GLU A 131 -23.22 13.54 23.52
C GLU A 131 -22.29 13.06 22.40
N PRO A 132 -21.71 11.86 22.49
CA PRO A 132 -20.95 11.25 21.41
C PRO A 132 -21.84 10.59 20.36
N ALA A 133 -21.28 10.38 19.16
CA ALA A 133 -21.90 9.56 18.13
C ALA A 133 -22.16 8.12 18.63
N ASP A 134 -23.23 7.50 18.13
CA ASP A 134 -23.64 6.13 18.47
C ASP A 134 -24.52 5.50 17.38
N LEU A 135 -24.58 4.18 17.32
CA LEU A 135 -25.46 3.42 16.43
C LEU A 135 -26.83 3.20 17.11
N ASP A 136 -27.73 4.15 16.93
CA ASP A 136 -29.04 4.12 17.58
C ASP A 136 -29.96 2.99 17.09
N ASP A 137 -29.82 2.59 15.82
CA ASP A 137 -30.58 1.49 15.21
C ASP A 137 -29.65 0.55 14.42
N PRO A 138 -29.39 -0.68 14.92
CA PRO A 138 -28.56 -1.64 14.22
C PRO A 138 -29.05 -2.02 12.82
N ASP A 139 -30.37 -1.96 12.56
CA ASP A 139 -30.93 -2.38 11.28
C ASP A 139 -30.50 -1.44 10.14
N LEU A 140 -30.25 -0.16 10.46
CA LEU A 140 -29.65 0.80 9.52
C LEU A 140 -28.29 0.32 8.99
N LEU A 141 -27.47 -0.31 9.82
CA LEU A 141 -26.15 -0.80 9.41
C LEU A 141 -26.28 -1.99 8.45
N ALA A 142 -27.22 -2.89 8.69
CA ALA A 142 -27.50 -4.02 7.79
C ALA A 142 -28.07 -3.55 6.45
N ASN A 143 -29.00 -2.59 6.47
CA ASN A 143 -29.56 -1.98 5.28
C ASN A 143 -28.48 -1.23 4.49
N PHE A 144 -27.61 -0.48 5.17
CA PHE A 144 -26.47 0.20 4.56
C PHE A 144 -25.54 -0.78 3.84
N PHE A 145 -25.15 -1.87 4.51
CA PHE A 145 -24.32 -2.91 3.91
C PHE A 145 -24.96 -3.50 2.64
N SER A 146 -26.27 -3.77 2.69
CA SER A 146 -27.03 -4.37 1.58
C SER A 146 -27.19 -3.41 0.41
N ALA A 147 -27.45 -2.13 0.68
CA ALA A 147 -27.54 -1.08 -0.34
C ALA A 147 -26.20 -0.87 -1.04
N ILE A 148 -25.09 -0.73 -0.30
CA ILE A 148 -23.76 -0.57 -0.88
C ILE A 148 -23.37 -1.80 -1.71
N THR A 149 -23.63 -3.01 -1.20
CA THR A 149 -23.39 -4.24 -1.95
C THR A 149 -24.17 -4.28 -3.28
N THR A 150 -25.45 -3.91 -3.25
CA THR A 150 -26.30 -3.83 -4.46
C THR A 150 -25.80 -2.79 -5.45
N LEU A 151 -25.45 -1.59 -4.99
CA LEU A 151 -24.90 -0.53 -5.82
C LEU A 151 -23.58 -0.93 -6.49
N LYS A 152 -22.72 -1.68 -5.78
CA LYS A 152 -21.48 -2.23 -6.34
C LYS A 152 -21.74 -3.29 -7.40
N GLN A 153 -22.69 -4.20 -7.17
CA GLN A 153 -23.10 -5.20 -8.16
C GLN A 153 -23.63 -4.55 -9.44
N HIS A 154 -24.32 -3.41 -9.32
CA HIS A 154 -24.80 -2.61 -10.44
C HIS A 154 -23.77 -1.60 -10.99
N GLN A 155 -22.53 -1.61 -10.46
CA GLN A 155 -21.44 -0.71 -10.88
C GLN A 155 -21.79 0.79 -10.82
N LYS A 156 -22.56 1.20 -9.81
CA LYS A 156 -23.06 2.60 -9.69
C LYS A 156 -22.15 3.52 -8.88
N ILE A 157 -21.16 2.97 -8.17
CA ILE A 157 -20.25 3.72 -7.28
C ILE A 157 -18.92 3.93 -7.99
N LEU A 158 -18.50 5.19 -8.12
CA LEU A 158 -17.23 5.60 -8.70
C LEU A 158 -16.11 5.66 -7.65
N ALA A 159 -16.42 6.14 -6.45
CA ALA A 159 -15.51 6.25 -5.32
C ALA A 159 -16.27 6.07 -4.00
N TYR A 160 -15.58 5.63 -2.95
CA TYR A 160 -16.16 5.37 -1.62
C TYR A 160 -15.18 5.72 -0.50
N HIS A 161 -15.65 6.48 0.48
CA HIS A 161 -14.95 6.71 1.74
C HIS A 161 -15.94 6.75 2.91
N ASP A 162 -15.67 6.03 3.99
CA ASP A 162 -16.45 6.11 5.23
C ASP A 162 -16.20 7.42 5.99
N ARG A 163 -17.14 7.77 6.86
CA ARG A 163 -17.03 8.87 7.83
C ARG A 163 -16.56 8.32 9.18
N SER A 164 -15.49 8.91 9.70
CA SER A 164 -14.83 8.53 10.96
C SER A 164 -14.21 9.76 11.62
N ASP A 165 -13.01 9.65 12.20
CA ASP A 165 -12.23 10.75 12.78
C ASP A 165 -12.20 11.99 11.87
N GLY A 166 -12.58 13.16 12.40
CA GLY A 166 -12.65 14.42 11.67
C GLY A 166 -13.92 14.62 10.83
N GLY A 167 -14.84 13.63 10.83
CA GLY A 167 -16.18 13.73 10.28
C GLY A 167 -16.23 13.87 8.76
N LEU A 168 -17.36 14.39 8.26
CA LEU A 168 -17.60 14.58 6.82
C LEU A 168 -16.49 15.41 6.15
N PHE A 169 -15.96 16.42 6.85
CA PHE A 169 -14.93 17.29 6.30
C PHE A 169 -13.63 16.54 5.99
N ALA A 170 -13.16 15.71 6.93
CA ALA A 170 -11.98 14.87 6.72
C ALA A 170 -12.20 13.89 5.57
N THR A 171 -13.34 13.18 5.55
CA THR A 171 -13.71 12.24 4.48
C THR A 171 -13.64 12.90 3.09
N LEU A 172 -14.24 14.09 2.93
CA LEU A 172 -14.25 14.81 1.66
C LEU A 172 -12.87 15.33 1.27
N CYS A 173 -12.07 15.80 2.23
CA CYS A 173 -10.69 16.20 1.99
C CYS A 173 -9.83 15.01 1.53
N GLU A 174 -9.93 13.87 2.19
CA GLU A 174 -9.16 12.66 1.85
C GLU A 174 -9.53 12.11 0.48
N MET A 175 -10.82 12.12 0.11
CA MET A 175 -11.27 11.82 -1.25
C MET A 175 -10.69 12.80 -2.28
N SER A 176 -10.66 14.09 -1.94
CA SER A 176 -10.08 15.15 -2.79
C SER A 176 -8.57 14.97 -3.00
N PHE A 177 -7.83 14.62 -1.95
CA PHE A 177 -6.39 14.33 -2.02
C PHE A 177 -6.13 13.09 -2.89
N ALA A 178 -6.92 12.02 -2.69
CA ALA A 178 -6.77 10.78 -3.44
C ALA A 178 -7.03 10.97 -4.93
N GLY A 179 -8.08 11.72 -5.30
CA GLY A 179 -8.41 11.98 -6.72
C GLY A 179 -7.68 13.18 -7.34
N LYS A 180 -6.95 13.97 -6.55
CA LYS A 180 -6.42 15.30 -6.94
C LYS A 180 -7.50 16.17 -7.60
N MET A 181 -8.65 16.33 -6.94
CA MET A 181 -9.80 17.10 -7.42
C MET A 181 -10.35 18.01 -6.33
N GLY A 182 -10.87 19.18 -6.69
CA GLY A 182 -11.57 20.06 -5.75
C GLY A 182 -13.05 19.77 -5.64
N LEU A 183 -13.70 20.38 -4.66
CA LEU A 183 -15.10 20.13 -4.32
C LEU A 183 -15.88 21.41 -4.13
N THR A 184 -17.16 21.40 -4.49
CA THR A 184 -18.14 22.38 -4.00
C THR A 184 -19.14 21.69 -3.08
N ILE A 185 -18.95 21.86 -1.78
CA ILE A 185 -19.77 21.30 -0.72
C ILE A 185 -20.95 22.24 -0.46
N ASN A 186 -22.17 21.71 -0.52
CA ASN A 186 -23.40 22.48 -0.34
C ASN A 186 -24.19 21.91 0.84
N LEU A 187 -24.13 22.58 1.98
CA LEU A 187 -24.80 22.16 3.20
C LEU A 187 -26.12 22.89 3.41
N SER A 188 -27.15 22.15 3.78
CA SER A 188 -28.49 22.68 4.07
C SER A 188 -28.65 23.21 5.50
N THR A 189 -27.56 23.67 6.12
CA THR A 189 -27.49 24.14 7.52
C THR A 189 -27.97 25.59 7.65
N ALA A 190 -28.69 25.90 8.72
CA ALA A 190 -29.29 27.22 8.96
C ALA A 190 -28.41 28.15 9.81
N SER A 191 -27.34 27.62 10.42
CA SER A 191 -26.43 28.39 11.27
C SER A 191 -24.99 27.88 11.20
N LYS A 192 -24.04 28.71 11.62
CA LYS A 192 -22.62 28.31 11.73
C LYS A 192 -22.41 27.13 12.67
N THR A 193 -23.17 27.07 13.76
CA THR A 193 -23.11 25.95 14.71
C THR A 193 -23.54 24.65 14.05
N GLU A 194 -24.64 24.66 13.29
CA GLU A 194 -25.09 23.50 12.52
C GLU A 194 -24.08 23.10 11.43
N THR A 195 -23.47 24.06 10.73
CA THR A 195 -22.39 23.77 9.75
C THR A 195 -21.22 23.04 10.40
N ILE A 196 -20.78 23.51 11.56
CA ILE A 196 -19.68 22.87 12.29
C ILE A 196 -20.10 21.46 12.73
N ALA A 197 -21.31 21.30 13.26
CA ALA A 197 -21.82 19.99 13.67
C ALA A 197 -21.90 19.01 12.50
N ALA A 198 -22.50 19.39 11.37
CA ALA A 198 -22.62 18.55 10.18
C ALA A 198 -21.27 18.17 9.55
N LEU A 199 -20.26 19.04 9.62
CA LEU A 199 -18.94 18.79 9.06
C LEU A 199 -18.07 17.90 9.94
N PHE A 200 -18.17 18.04 11.27
CA PHE A 200 -17.23 17.45 12.22
C PHE A 200 -17.87 16.42 13.17
N SER A 201 -19.16 16.11 13.00
CA SER A 201 -19.75 14.95 13.64
C SER A 201 -19.14 13.67 13.10
N GLU A 202 -18.84 12.74 14.00
CA GLU A 202 -18.20 11.45 13.69
C GLU A 202 -19.24 10.32 13.75
N GLU A 203 -20.48 10.65 13.36
CA GLU A 203 -21.57 9.70 13.18
C GLU A 203 -21.22 8.67 12.11
N LEU A 204 -21.73 7.45 12.23
CA LEU A 204 -21.50 6.42 11.22
C LEU A 204 -22.05 6.83 9.86
N GLY A 205 -21.38 6.39 8.79
CA GLY A 205 -21.79 6.73 7.44
C GLY A 205 -20.67 6.61 6.43
N ALA A 206 -20.98 7.02 5.20
CA ALA A 206 -20.00 7.08 4.12
C ALA A 206 -20.39 8.13 3.08
N VAL A 207 -19.40 8.57 2.32
CA VAL A 207 -19.57 9.34 1.10
C VAL A 207 -19.30 8.43 -0.10
N ILE A 208 -20.23 8.45 -1.06
CA ILE A 208 -20.05 7.80 -2.36
C ILE A 208 -20.05 8.82 -3.49
N GLN A 209 -19.19 8.61 -4.48
CA GLN A 209 -19.26 9.32 -5.74
C GLN A 209 -20.10 8.53 -6.73
N VAL A 210 -21.05 9.21 -7.39
CA VAL A 210 -21.92 8.61 -8.41
C VAL A 210 -22.02 9.51 -9.63
N ASP A 211 -22.28 8.93 -10.79
CA ASP A 211 -22.62 9.69 -11.99
C ASP A 211 -23.96 10.41 -11.78
N ALA A 212 -24.05 11.68 -12.20
CA ALA A 212 -25.28 12.46 -12.11
C ALA A 212 -26.47 11.81 -12.84
N ALA A 213 -26.21 11.11 -13.95
CA ALA A 213 -27.25 10.41 -14.70
C ALA A 213 -27.85 9.25 -13.89
N GLU A 214 -27.06 8.66 -12.99
CA GLU A 214 -27.40 7.47 -12.22
C GLU A 214 -28.03 7.81 -10.85
N CYS A 215 -27.96 9.07 -10.40
CA CYS A 215 -28.47 9.51 -9.10
C CYS A 215 -29.90 9.02 -8.81
N SER A 216 -30.81 9.09 -9.78
CA SER A 216 -32.21 8.68 -9.55
C SER A 216 -32.35 7.19 -9.25
N GLU A 217 -31.56 6.34 -9.91
CA GLU A 217 -31.53 4.90 -9.64
C GLU A 217 -30.86 4.61 -8.30
N VAL A 218 -29.78 5.33 -7.98
CA VAL A 218 -29.07 5.22 -6.69
C VAL A 218 -30.01 5.55 -5.52
N PHE A 219 -30.74 6.67 -5.59
CA PHE A 219 -31.72 7.04 -4.56
C PHE A 219 -32.83 6.00 -4.43
N LYS A 220 -33.29 5.41 -5.53
CA LYS A 220 -34.28 4.33 -5.50
C LYS A 220 -33.74 3.10 -4.77
N ILE A 221 -32.49 2.70 -5.02
CA ILE A 221 -31.88 1.57 -4.31
C ILE A 221 -31.81 1.85 -2.81
N PHE A 222 -31.44 3.06 -2.39
CA PHE A 222 -31.48 3.42 -0.96
C PHE A 222 -32.90 3.40 -0.37
N ASP A 223 -33.91 3.83 -1.13
CA ASP A 223 -35.32 3.74 -0.74
C ASP A 223 -35.79 2.29 -0.57
N ASP A 224 -35.40 1.39 -1.48
CA ASP A 224 -35.68 -0.06 -1.41
C ASP A 224 -35.09 -0.72 -0.13
N PHE A 225 -34.09 -0.09 0.50
CA PHE A 225 -33.48 -0.49 1.77
C PHE A 225 -33.84 0.43 2.95
N GLU A 226 -34.89 1.26 2.85
CA GLU A 226 -35.38 2.13 3.93
C GLU A 226 -34.35 3.16 4.44
N LEU A 227 -33.46 3.64 3.54
CA LEU A 227 -32.40 4.61 3.84
C LEU A 227 -32.65 5.99 3.20
N ASN A 228 -33.83 6.25 2.64
CA ASN A 228 -34.16 7.49 1.95
C ASN A 228 -33.94 8.75 2.80
N GLU A 229 -34.16 8.68 4.12
CA GLU A 229 -33.93 9.80 5.04
C GLU A 229 -32.46 9.97 5.46
N CYS A 230 -31.62 8.96 5.20
CA CYS A 230 -30.21 8.98 5.54
C CYS A 230 -29.33 9.51 4.39
N VAL A 231 -29.85 9.63 3.17
CA VAL A 231 -29.02 9.93 1.99
C VAL A 231 -29.28 11.34 1.46
N SER A 232 -28.21 12.10 1.26
CA SER A 232 -28.28 13.45 0.69
C SER A 232 -27.10 13.73 -0.22
N VAL A 233 -27.31 14.57 -1.26
CA VAL A 233 -26.20 15.10 -2.06
C VAL A 233 -25.52 16.20 -1.26
N VAL A 234 -24.22 16.06 -1.00
CA VAL A 234 -23.45 17.00 -0.17
C VAL A 234 -22.41 17.78 -0.95
N ALA A 235 -21.93 17.27 -2.08
CA ALA A 235 -20.94 18.00 -2.87
C ALA A 235 -20.97 17.67 -4.38
N ASP A 236 -20.46 18.63 -5.14
CA ASP A 236 -20.09 18.50 -6.54
C ASP A 236 -18.58 18.32 -6.68
N VAL A 237 -18.14 17.42 -7.56
CA VAL A 237 -16.72 17.26 -7.90
C VAL A 237 -16.34 18.28 -8.97
N THR A 238 -15.19 18.93 -8.80
CA THR A 238 -14.70 20.00 -9.69
C THR A 238 -13.24 19.80 -10.06
N GLU A 239 -12.81 20.40 -11.19
CA GLU A 239 -11.42 20.38 -11.65
C GLU A 239 -10.55 21.50 -11.06
N LYS A 240 -11.10 22.33 -10.16
CA LYS A 240 -10.34 23.39 -9.53
C LYS A 240 -9.58 22.85 -8.32
N ASP A 241 -8.44 23.46 -7.98
CA ASP A 241 -7.65 23.09 -6.80
C ASP A 241 -8.17 23.75 -5.50
N GLU A 242 -9.49 23.73 -5.30
CA GLU A 242 -10.16 24.35 -4.15
C GLU A 242 -11.30 23.48 -3.58
N ILE A 243 -11.52 23.58 -2.27
CA ILE A 243 -12.72 23.10 -1.60
C ILE A 243 -13.54 24.32 -1.17
N VAL A 244 -14.73 24.46 -1.75
CA VAL A 244 -15.68 25.53 -1.42
C VAL A 244 -16.81 24.96 -0.59
N ILE A 245 -17.09 25.54 0.57
CA ILE A 245 -18.20 25.18 1.45
C ILE A 245 -19.24 26.29 1.40
N ASN A 246 -20.44 25.97 0.96
CA ASN A 246 -21.59 26.86 0.96
C ASN A 246 -22.62 26.40 1.99
N SER A 247 -23.19 27.36 2.70
CA SER A 247 -24.28 27.14 3.66
C SER A 247 -25.57 27.87 3.22
N LYS A 248 -26.72 27.42 3.72
CA LYS A 248 -28.01 28.03 3.41
C LYS A 248 -28.16 29.44 4.00
N TYR A 249 -27.44 29.77 5.08
CA TYR A 249 -27.45 31.10 5.70
C TYR A 249 -26.51 32.10 4.99
N GLY A 250 -25.95 31.75 3.84
CA GLY A 250 -25.21 32.66 2.96
C GLY A 250 -23.74 32.84 3.32
N ASP A 251 -23.18 31.97 4.16
CA ASP A 251 -21.74 31.90 4.41
C ASP A 251 -21.08 30.93 3.42
N THR A 252 -19.97 31.38 2.85
CA THR A 252 -19.13 30.64 1.92
C THR A 252 -17.69 30.69 2.41
N GLN A 253 -17.07 29.53 2.53
CA GLN A 253 -15.65 29.39 2.88
C GLN A 253 -14.92 28.67 1.75
N THR A 254 -13.73 29.13 1.39
CA THR A 254 -12.91 28.51 0.34
C THR A 254 -11.56 28.15 0.92
N PHE A 255 -11.14 26.91 0.69
CA PHE A 255 -9.85 26.37 1.10
C PHE A 255 -9.08 25.91 -0.13
N SER A 256 -7.78 26.22 -0.16
CA SER A 256 -6.88 25.66 -1.16
C SER A 256 -6.66 24.18 -0.90
N LEU A 257 -6.74 23.34 -1.94
CA LEU A 257 -6.45 21.92 -1.81
C LEU A 257 -4.98 21.70 -1.37
N PHE A 258 -4.07 22.52 -1.89
CA PHE A 258 -2.66 22.53 -1.50
C PHE A 258 -2.47 22.78 -0.01
N ASP A 259 -3.13 23.80 0.55
CA ASP A 259 -2.97 24.13 1.98
C ASP A 259 -3.55 23.04 2.88
N LEU A 260 -4.69 22.46 2.50
CA LEU A 260 -5.30 21.36 3.25
C LEU A 260 -4.41 20.10 3.22
N GLN A 261 -3.91 19.71 2.05
CA GLN A 261 -3.03 18.54 1.92
C GLN A 261 -1.70 18.75 2.66
N ARG A 262 -1.15 19.97 2.62
CA ARG A 262 0.04 20.37 3.38
C ARG A 262 -0.18 20.22 4.88
N MET A 263 -1.29 20.72 5.40
CA MET A 263 -1.63 20.62 6.82
C MET A 263 -1.84 19.15 7.24
N TRP A 264 -2.59 18.38 6.45
CA TRP A 264 -2.86 16.97 6.71
C TRP A 264 -1.56 16.14 6.75
N SER A 265 -0.60 16.45 5.88
CA SER A 265 0.65 15.69 5.75
C SER A 265 1.75 16.12 6.74
N GLU A 266 1.60 17.24 7.44
CA GLU A 266 2.65 17.85 8.25
C GLU A 266 3.11 16.95 9.41
N LEU A 267 2.19 16.20 10.03
CA LEU A 267 2.54 15.27 11.11
C LEU A 267 3.48 14.17 10.61
N SER A 268 3.16 13.53 9.48
CA SER A 268 4.00 12.48 8.90
C SER A 268 5.37 13.02 8.50
N PHE A 269 5.42 14.21 7.90
CA PHE A 269 6.67 14.90 7.58
C PHE A 269 7.53 15.18 8.82
N LYS A 270 6.95 15.70 9.92
CA LYS A 270 7.67 15.96 11.16
C LYS A 270 8.18 14.66 11.80
N MET A 271 7.37 13.60 11.81
CA MET A 271 7.79 12.30 12.34
C MET A 271 8.94 11.70 11.52
N GLN A 272 8.84 11.73 10.19
CA GLN A 272 9.93 11.27 9.31
C GLN A 272 11.20 12.12 9.50
N SER A 273 11.08 13.45 9.63
CA SER A 273 12.24 14.33 9.86
C SER A 273 12.95 14.08 11.20
N LEU A 274 12.23 13.58 12.20
CA LEU A 274 12.80 13.22 13.51
C LEU A 274 13.41 11.82 13.55
N ARG A 275 12.88 10.90 12.74
CA ARG A 275 13.21 9.46 12.76
C ARG A 275 14.21 9.05 11.68
N ASP A 276 14.04 9.60 10.48
CA ASP A 276 14.74 9.24 9.24
C ASP A 276 15.71 10.36 8.83
N ASN A 277 16.28 10.29 7.62
CA ASN A 277 17.03 11.41 7.07
C ASN A 277 16.11 12.63 6.78
N PRO A 278 16.35 13.79 7.43
CA PRO A 278 15.49 14.97 7.30
C PRO A 278 15.51 15.61 5.90
N VAL A 279 16.53 15.33 5.08
CA VAL A 279 16.58 15.79 3.68
C VAL A 279 15.56 15.02 2.85
N THR A 280 15.59 13.69 2.89
CA THR A 280 14.62 12.86 2.16
C THR A 280 13.20 13.05 2.69
N ALA A 281 13.02 13.24 4.01
CA ALA A 281 11.70 13.56 4.57
C ALA A 281 11.12 14.85 3.96
N ARG A 282 11.96 15.87 3.74
CA ARG A 282 11.56 17.12 3.10
C ARG A 282 11.27 16.93 1.62
N GLU A 283 12.15 16.26 0.88
CA GLU A 283 11.93 15.94 -0.54
C GLU A 283 10.59 15.22 -0.73
N GLY A 284 10.29 14.25 0.13
CA GLY A 284 9.02 13.51 0.09
C GLY A 284 7.79 14.37 0.38
N PHE A 285 7.90 15.29 1.34
CA PHE A 285 6.82 16.23 1.65
C PHE A 285 6.61 17.26 0.53
N GLU A 286 7.68 17.77 -0.07
CA GLU A 286 7.60 18.72 -1.19
C GLU A 286 7.05 18.04 -2.46
N ALA A 287 7.48 16.81 -2.76
CA ALA A 287 6.95 16.03 -3.89
C ALA A 287 5.44 15.76 -3.77
N LEU A 288 4.95 15.47 -2.56
CA LEU A 288 3.51 15.28 -2.30
C LEU A 288 2.66 16.52 -2.61
N LEU A 289 3.26 17.71 -2.51
CA LEU A 289 2.59 18.99 -2.68
C LEU A 289 2.76 19.59 -4.08
N ASP A 290 3.45 18.89 -4.99
CA ASP A 290 3.56 19.31 -6.38
C ASP A 290 2.21 19.12 -7.09
N THR A 291 1.50 20.22 -7.31
CA THR A 291 0.21 20.23 -8.00
C THR A 291 0.33 19.94 -9.50
N THR A 292 1.54 19.97 -10.06
CA THR A 292 1.80 19.67 -11.47
C THR A 292 2.11 18.20 -11.71
N ASP A 293 2.31 17.40 -10.65
CA ASP A 293 2.58 15.98 -10.72
C ASP A 293 1.41 15.23 -11.40
N PRO A 294 1.62 14.62 -12.59
CA PRO A 294 0.59 13.91 -13.32
C PRO A 294 0.16 12.60 -12.63
N GLY A 295 0.92 12.15 -11.62
CA GLY A 295 0.74 10.84 -11.02
C GLY A 295 1.36 9.72 -11.86
N ILE A 296 1.10 8.47 -11.47
CA ILE A 296 1.68 7.30 -12.13
C ILE A 296 0.95 7.03 -13.44
N GLU A 297 1.64 7.23 -14.56
CA GLU A 297 1.16 6.90 -15.91
C GLU A 297 2.06 5.84 -16.56
N PRO A 298 1.62 4.56 -16.61
CA PRO A 298 2.39 3.51 -17.25
C PRO A 298 2.51 3.73 -18.77
N VAL A 299 3.68 3.43 -19.32
CA VAL A 299 3.92 3.37 -20.77
C VAL A 299 4.51 2.01 -21.09
N VAL A 300 3.85 1.27 -21.97
CA VAL A 300 4.29 -0.07 -22.41
C VAL A 300 4.71 0.03 -23.87
N SER A 301 6.00 -0.19 -24.13
CA SER A 301 6.58 -0.07 -25.49
C SER A 301 6.48 -1.37 -26.31
N PHE A 302 6.00 -2.45 -25.71
CA PHE A 302 5.96 -3.79 -26.31
C PHE A 302 4.54 -4.37 -26.43
N ASP A 303 4.37 -5.34 -27.32
CA ASP A 303 3.07 -5.98 -27.56
C ASP A 303 2.70 -6.97 -26.44
N MET A 304 1.81 -6.54 -25.55
CA MET A 304 1.21 -7.39 -24.52
C MET A 304 0.29 -8.49 -25.08
N SER A 305 -0.17 -8.39 -26.34
CA SER A 305 -1.07 -9.37 -26.95
C SER A 305 -0.40 -10.74 -27.15
N ASN A 306 0.93 -10.74 -27.32
CA ASN A 306 1.71 -11.97 -27.44
C ASN A 306 1.82 -12.73 -26.12
N LEU A 307 1.73 -12.07 -24.96
CA LEU A 307 1.67 -12.72 -23.64
C LEU A 307 0.34 -13.49 -23.41
N CYS A 308 -0.78 -12.97 -23.91
CA CYS A 308 -2.07 -13.67 -23.84
C CYS A 308 -2.20 -14.79 -24.89
N LYS A 309 -1.52 -14.65 -26.05
CA LYS A 309 -1.49 -15.66 -27.12
C LYS A 309 -0.46 -16.75 -26.86
N SER A 310 0.66 -16.40 -26.20
CA SER A 310 1.55 -17.36 -25.55
C SER A 310 0.91 -17.83 -24.24
N LYS A 311 -0.22 -18.53 -24.38
CA LYS A 311 -0.18 -19.87 -23.78
C LYS A 311 1.04 -20.49 -24.43
N VAL A 312 2.23 -20.35 -23.82
CA VAL A 312 3.32 -21.29 -24.01
C VAL A 312 2.58 -22.59 -23.77
N GLN A 313 2.13 -23.27 -24.84
CA GLN A 313 1.44 -24.53 -24.73
C GLN A 313 2.39 -25.31 -23.86
N LYS A 314 2.01 -25.58 -22.60
CA LYS A 314 2.95 -26.10 -21.60
C LYS A 314 3.59 -27.29 -22.28
N SER A 315 4.81 -27.07 -22.76
CA SER A 315 5.48 -28.06 -23.58
C SER A 315 5.55 -29.28 -22.70
N GLU A 316 5.40 -30.49 -23.26
CA GLU A 316 5.59 -31.70 -22.47
C GLU A 316 6.94 -31.68 -21.73
N LYS A 317 7.91 -30.92 -22.26
CA LYS A 317 9.19 -30.61 -21.60
C LYS A 317 9.26 -29.14 -21.24
N ARG A 318 9.10 -28.85 -19.94
CA ARG A 318 9.28 -27.53 -19.34
C ARG A 318 10.74 -27.35 -18.91
N PRO A 319 11.42 -26.25 -19.26
CA PRO A 319 12.76 -25.99 -18.76
C PRO A 319 12.76 -25.82 -17.24
N LYS A 320 13.72 -26.42 -16.55
CA LYS A 320 13.84 -26.34 -15.09
C LYS A 320 14.51 -25.04 -14.66
N VAL A 321 13.93 -24.40 -13.65
CA VAL A 321 14.50 -23.23 -12.99
C VAL A 321 14.64 -23.49 -11.49
N ALA A 322 15.82 -23.21 -10.95
CA ALA A 322 16.08 -23.25 -9.52
C ALA A 322 15.58 -21.95 -8.89
N ILE A 323 14.53 -22.04 -8.08
CA ILE A 323 14.04 -20.96 -7.24
C ILE A 323 14.86 -21.01 -5.95
N LEU A 324 15.96 -20.30 -5.96
CA LEU A 324 16.99 -20.38 -4.93
C LEU A 324 16.60 -19.54 -3.71
N ARG A 325 16.68 -20.17 -2.54
CA ARG A 325 16.47 -19.52 -1.24
C ARG A 325 17.45 -19.99 -0.17
N ASP A 326 17.63 -19.15 0.85
CA ASP A 326 18.32 -19.46 2.09
C ASP A 326 17.41 -19.12 3.28
N GLN A 327 17.86 -19.38 4.51
CA GLN A 327 17.13 -19.01 5.71
C GLN A 327 16.84 -17.51 5.77
N GLY A 328 15.57 -17.14 5.91
CA GLY A 328 15.12 -15.73 5.95
C GLY A 328 14.69 -15.16 4.59
N VAL A 329 14.92 -15.87 3.49
CA VAL A 329 14.29 -15.55 2.19
C VAL A 329 12.79 -15.80 2.27
N ASN A 330 11.99 -14.85 1.80
CA ASN A 330 10.53 -14.85 2.01
C ASN A 330 9.70 -14.56 0.75
N SER A 331 10.36 -14.34 -0.40
CA SER A 331 9.67 -13.98 -1.67
C SER A 331 9.77 -15.07 -2.75
N HIS A 332 10.03 -16.33 -2.35
CA HIS A 332 10.30 -17.42 -3.27
C HIS A 332 9.03 -18.05 -3.87
N ILE A 333 7.88 -17.94 -3.21
CA ILE A 333 6.62 -18.54 -3.68
C ILE A 333 6.07 -17.77 -4.88
N GLU A 334 5.98 -16.45 -4.78
CA GLU A 334 5.54 -15.58 -5.86
C GLU A 334 6.53 -15.59 -7.04
N MET A 335 7.83 -15.72 -6.75
CA MET A 335 8.86 -15.92 -7.78
C MET A 335 8.62 -17.23 -8.55
N ALA A 336 8.42 -18.34 -7.83
CA ALA A 336 8.10 -19.63 -8.44
C ALA A 336 6.83 -19.55 -9.30
N ALA A 337 5.80 -18.85 -8.82
CA ALA A 337 4.55 -18.66 -9.55
C ALA A 337 4.74 -17.86 -10.86
N ALA A 338 5.52 -16.78 -10.82
CA ALA A 338 5.83 -15.98 -12.02
C ALA A 338 6.53 -16.82 -13.09
N PHE A 339 7.52 -17.64 -12.70
CA PHE A 339 8.20 -18.55 -13.62
C PHE A 339 7.32 -19.72 -14.08
N ASP A 340 6.41 -20.27 -13.24
CA ASP A 340 5.44 -21.30 -13.66
C ASP A 340 4.52 -20.77 -14.77
N VAL A 341 4.03 -19.53 -14.61
CA VAL A 341 3.18 -18.85 -15.60
C VAL A 341 3.95 -18.60 -16.90
N ALA A 342 5.24 -18.28 -16.82
CA ALA A 342 6.11 -18.16 -17.99
C ALA A 342 6.46 -19.50 -18.66
N GLY A 343 6.06 -20.64 -18.07
CA GLY A 343 6.19 -21.98 -18.65
C GLY A 343 7.30 -22.86 -18.06
N PHE A 344 8.06 -22.37 -17.08
CA PHE A 344 9.17 -23.12 -16.47
C PHE A 344 8.70 -24.15 -15.43
N GLU A 345 9.43 -25.24 -15.26
CA GLU A 345 9.30 -26.12 -14.09
C GLU A 345 10.09 -25.50 -12.93
N ALA A 346 9.38 -24.82 -12.02
CA ALA A 346 9.99 -24.16 -10.87
C ALA A 346 10.27 -25.18 -9.75
N HIS A 347 11.53 -25.28 -9.33
CA HIS A 347 11.95 -26.12 -8.22
C HIS A 347 12.38 -25.26 -7.03
N ASP A 348 11.84 -25.56 -5.85
CA ASP A 348 12.36 -25.01 -4.60
C ASP A 348 13.76 -25.59 -4.33
N VAL A 349 14.78 -24.73 -4.31
CA VAL A 349 16.17 -25.13 -4.05
C VAL A 349 16.67 -24.32 -2.86
N HIS A 350 16.75 -24.97 -1.71
CA HIS A 350 17.33 -24.35 -0.53
C HIS A 350 18.86 -24.46 -0.58
N MET A 351 19.58 -23.50 0.02
CA MET A 351 21.04 -23.55 0.08
C MET A 351 21.57 -24.85 0.71
N THR A 352 20.86 -25.44 1.68
CA THR A 352 21.22 -26.75 2.24
C THR A 352 21.23 -27.85 1.19
N ASP A 353 20.35 -27.80 0.19
CA ASP A 353 20.32 -28.81 -0.87
C ASP A 353 21.56 -28.75 -1.76
N VAL A 354 22.08 -27.54 -2.01
CA VAL A 354 23.32 -27.32 -2.75
C VAL A 354 24.53 -27.75 -1.91
N LEU A 355 24.55 -27.37 -0.63
CA LEU A 355 25.63 -27.67 0.32
C LEU A 355 25.77 -29.18 0.56
N ASP A 356 24.66 -29.88 0.76
CA ASP A 356 24.61 -31.31 1.10
C ASP A 356 24.58 -32.24 -0.11
N ALA A 357 24.62 -31.69 -1.33
CA ALA A 357 24.57 -32.43 -2.59
C ALA A 357 23.23 -33.12 -2.91
N ASN A 358 22.12 -32.64 -2.34
CA ASN A 358 20.78 -33.12 -2.70
C ASN A 358 20.33 -32.63 -4.09
N HIS A 359 20.82 -31.47 -4.51
CA HIS A 359 20.62 -30.91 -5.85
C HIS A 359 21.95 -30.47 -6.46
N SER A 360 22.13 -30.67 -7.76
CA SER A 360 23.19 -30.04 -8.54
C SER A 360 22.60 -28.88 -9.34
N LEU A 361 23.33 -27.78 -9.44
CA LEU A 361 22.90 -26.67 -10.28
C LEU A 361 22.98 -27.02 -11.78
N ASP A 362 23.67 -28.10 -12.13
CA ASP A 362 23.77 -28.58 -13.52
C ASP A 362 22.42 -29.02 -14.10
N ASP A 363 21.49 -29.45 -13.24
CA ASP A 363 20.14 -29.89 -13.63
C ASP A 363 19.23 -28.76 -14.14
N PHE A 364 19.68 -27.51 -14.03
CA PHE A 364 18.88 -26.31 -14.29
C PHE A 364 19.45 -25.51 -15.46
N VAL A 365 18.56 -24.91 -16.24
CA VAL A 365 18.92 -23.90 -17.26
C VAL A 365 18.76 -22.48 -16.72
N GLY A 366 17.97 -22.32 -15.64
CA GLY A 366 17.75 -21.04 -14.98
C GLY A 366 17.99 -21.11 -13.48
N LEU A 367 18.53 -20.05 -12.90
CA LEU A 367 18.68 -19.89 -11.45
C LEU A 367 18.19 -18.51 -11.03
N VAL A 368 17.30 -18.46 -10.04
CA VAL A 368 16.71 -17.21 -9.55
C VAL A 368 16.94 -17.08 -8.06
N ALA A 369 17.77 -16.13 -7.64
CA ALA A 369 17.96 -15.80 -6.23
C ALA A 369 16.85 -14.85 -5.77
N CYS A 370 16.03 -15.33 -4.82
CA CYS A 370 14.80 -14.66 -4.41
C CYS A 370 15.03 -13.57 -3.35
N GLY A 371 14.04 -12.68 -3.21
CA GLY A 371 14.06 -11.61 -2.20
C GLY A 371 13.70 -12.06 -0.77
N GLY A 372 14.07 -11.24 0.21
CA GLY A 372 13.78 -11.45 1.62
C GLY A 372 14.85 -10.84 2.52
N PHE A 373 15.07 -11.45 3.68
CA PHE A 373 16.03 -10.99 4.68
C PHE A 373 16.92 -12.17 5.08
N SER A 374 17.74 -12.68 4.15
CA SER A 374 18.60 -13.83 4.47
C SER A 374 19.50 -13.49 5.66
N TYR A 375 19.51 -14.37 6.66
CA TYR A 375 20.19 -14.13 7.95
C TYR A 375 19.77 -12.84 8.68
N GLY A 376 18.59 -12.29 8.39
CA GLY A 376 18.13 -11.01 8.94
C GLY A 376 18.97 -9.81 8.49
N ASP A 377 19.65 -9.92 7.34
CA ASP A 377 20.58 -8.93 6.77
C ASP A 377 21.78 -8.58 7.68
N VAL A 378 22.05 -9.42 8.68
CA VAL A 378 23.23 -9.28 9.55
C VAL A 378 24.50 -9.51 8.73
N LEU A 379 25.52 -8.66 8.94
CA LEU A 379 26.76 -8.58 8.15
C LEU A 379 26.59 -8.01 6.72
N GLY A 380 25.52 -7.23 6.51
CA GLY A 380 25.14 -6.60 5.25
C GLY A 380 24.18 -7.49 4.46
N ALA A 381 23.13 -6.90 3.89
CA ALA A 381 22.09 -7.64 3.19
C ALA A 381 22.65 -8.49 2.04
N GLY A 382 22.19 -9.74 1.95
CA GLY A 382 22.73 -10.76 1.03
C GLY A 382 24.17 -11.25 1.34
N GLY A 383 24.85 -10.66 2.32
CA GLY A 383 26.27 -10.93 2.58
C GLY A 383 26.54 -12.24 3.29
N GLY A 384 25.71 -12.62 4.26
CA GLY A 384 25.77 -13.95 4.88
C GLY A 384 25.57 -15.07 3.86
N TRP A 385 24.58 -14.89 2.98
CA TRP A 385 24.26 -15.84 1.91
C TRP A 385 25.40 -15.96 0.88
N ALA A 386 25.91 -14.84 0.38
CA ALA A 386 27.04 -14.84 -0.57
C ALA A 386 28.30 -15.48 0.02
N LYS A 387 28.65 -15.14 1.27
CA LYS A 387 29.83 -15.69 1.95
C LYS A 387 29.71 -17.19 2.21
N THR A 388 28.50 -17.69 2.48
CA THR A 388 28.23 -19.14 2.59
C THR A 388 28.60 -19.86 1.30
N ILE A 389 28.23 -19.30 0.14
CA ILE A 389 28.61 -19.83 -1.17
C ILE A 389 30.14 -19.76 -1.37
N LEU A 390 30.74 -18.59 -1.14
CA LEU A 390 32.16 -18.34 -1.42
C LEU A 390 33.11 -19.16 -0.53
N PHE A 391 32.75 -19.41 0.72
CA PHE A 391 33.59 -20.12 1.70
C PHE A 391 33.31 -21.62 1.76
N HIS A 392 32.22 -22.10 1.15
CA HIS A 392 31.95 -23.52 1.01
C HIS A 392 32.42 -24.02 -0.36
N SER A 393 33.52 -24.78 -0.39
CA SER A 393 34.22 -25.18 -1.63
C SER A 393 33.31 -25.86 -2.67
N ARG A 394 32.38 -26.71 -2.24
CA ARG A 394 31.41 -27.35 -3.13
C ARG A 394 30.44 -26.33 -3.74
N ALA A 395 29.84 -25.48 -2.90
CA ALA A 395 28.83 -24.53 -3.36
C ALA A 395 29.47 -23.54 -4.33
N ARG A 396 30.63 -22.97 -3.96
CA ARG A 396 31.42 -22.12 -4.85
C ARG A 396 31.61 -22.75 -6.23
N LYS A 397 32.03 -24.02 -6.28
CA LYS A 397 32.25 -24.74 -7.53
C LYS A 397 30.96 -24.93 -8.35
N GLU A 398 29.85 -25.28 -7.71
CA GLU A 398 28.55 -25.44 -8.39
C GLU A 398 28.10 -24.10 -9.02
N PHE A 399 28.21 -22.99 -8.30
CA PHE A 399 27.86 -21.67 -8.81
C PHE A 399 28.81 -21.20 -9.92
N GLU A 400 30.14 -21.34 -9.74
CA GLU A 400 31.13 -21.04 -10.79
C GLU A 400 30.83 -21.83 -12.08
N LEU A 401 30.51 -23.13 -11.96
CA LEU A 401 30.17 -23.97 -13.09
C LEU A 401 28.88 -23.47 -13.77
N PHE A 402 27.82 -23.23 -13.00
CA PHE A 402 26.55 -22.73 -13.52
C PHE A 402 26.69 -21.43 -14.30
N PHE A 403 27.44 -20.44 -13.77
CA PHE A 403 27.62 -19.15 -14.43
C PHE A 403 28.55 -19.23 -15.66
N SER A 404 29.46 -20.21 -15.71
CA SER A 404 30.38 -20.41 -16.84
C SER A 404 29.74 -21.07 -18.07
N ARG A 405 28.62 -21.79 -17.88
CA ARG A 405 27.86 -22.41 -18.95
C ARG A 405 27.24 -21.35 -19.85
N GLU A 406 27.25 -21.54 -21.16
CA GLU A 406 26.69 -20.58 -22.14
C GLU A 406 25.17 -20.75 -22.35
N ASP A 407 24.59 -21.87 -21.90
CA ASP A 407 23.18 -22.23 -22.03
C ASP A 407 22.32 -21.86 -20.82
N THR A 408 22.89 -21.14 -19.85
CA THR A 408 22.22 -20.76 -18.59
C THR A 408 21.85 -19.29 -18.52
N PHE A 409 20.82 -18.98 -17.73
CA PHE A 409 20.48 -17.63 -17.31
C PHE A 409 20.35 -17.54 -15.78
N ALA A 410 20.54 -16.35 -15.22
CA ALA A 410 20.27 -16.10 -13.82
C ALA A 410 19.67 -14.72 -13.52
N LEU A 411 18.83 -14.67 -12.49
CA LEU A 411 18.19 -13.45 -12.01
C LEU A 411 18.34 -13.33 -10.49
N GLY A 412 18.83 -12.19 -10.02
CA GLY A 412 18.81 -11.85 -8.59
C GLY A 412 17.82 -10.73 -8.33
N VAL A 413 16.85 -10.94 -7.43
CA VAL A 413 15.85 -9.92 -7.07
C VAL A 413 16.00 -9.52 -5.60
N CYS A 414 16.09 -8.21 -5.33
CA CYS A 414 16.22 -7.63 -3.99
C CYS A 414 17.36 -8.27 -3.18
N ASN A 415 17.07 -9.16 -2.23
CA ASN A 415 18.10 -9.90 -1.47
C ASN A 415 18.96 -10.81 -2.34
N GLY A 416 18.38 -11.39 -3.41
CA GLY A 416 19.14 -12.11 -4.43
C GLY A 416 20.03 -11.19 -5.27
N CYS A 417 19.60 -9.96 -5.53
CA CYS A 417 20.44 -8.94 -6.20
C CYS A 417 21.66 -8.59 -5.34
N GLN A 418 21.43 -8.31 -4.06
CA GLN A 418 22.49 -8.03 -3.08
C GLN A 418 23.47 -9.20 -2.92
N MET A 419 22.95 -10.43 -2.92
CA MET A 419 23.76 -11.65 -2.83
C MET A 419 24.63 -11.83 -4.08
N PHE A 420 24.04 -11.72 -5.27
CA PHE A 420 24.78 -11.82 -6.54
C PHE A 420 25.83 -10.72 -6.71
N SER A 421 25.56 -9.50 -6.26
CA SER A 421 26.53 -8.40 -6.35
C SER A 421 27.82 -8.70 -5.55
N GLN A 422 27.71 -9.49 -4.48
CA GLN A 422 28.84 -9.98 -3.69
C GLN A 422 29.50 -11.23 -4.28
N LEU A 423 28.85 -11.91 -5.24
CA LEU A 423 29.43 -13.00 -6.03
C LEU A 423 30.09 -12.53 -7.33
N ARG A 424 30.26 -11.22 -7.54
CA ARG A 424 30.75 -10.65 -8.80
C ARG A 424 32.11 -11.19 -9.29
N ASP A 425 32.92 -11.76 -8.42
CA ASP A 425 34.24 -12.33 -8.76
C ASP A 425 34.14 -13.72 -9.39
N ILE A 426 33.00 -14.41 -9.22
CA ILE A 426 32.73 -15.74 -9.77
C ILE A 426 31.70 -15.74 -10.90
N ILE A 427 31.04 -14.60 -11.14
CA ILE A 427 30.12 -14.40 -12.26
C ILE A 427 30.89 -13.73 -13.42
N PRO A 428 30.95 -14.32 -14.61
CA PRO A 428 31.60 -13.69 -15.76
C PRO A 428 30.93 -12.37 -16.15
N GLY A 429 31.72 -11.35 -16.49
CA GLY A 429 31.20 -10.08 -17.02
C GLY A 429 30.61 -9.13 -15.96
N THR A 430 30.84 -9.35 -14.67
CA THR A 430 30.26 -8.54 -13.58
C THR A 430 31.27 -7.78 -12.73
N LYS A 431 32.52 -7.68 -13.18
CA LYS A 431 33.63 -7.06 -12.43
C LYS A 431 33.32 -5.66 -11.90
N HIS A 432 32.54 -4.89 -12.65
CA HIS A 432 32.18 -3.50 -12.35
C HIS A 432 30.89 -3.37 -11.52
N TRP A 433 30.26 -4.47 -11.10
CA TRP A 433 29.04 -4.40 -10.30
C TRP A 433 29.30 -3.74 -8.93
N PRO A 434 28.38 -2.88 -8.49
CA PRO A 434 28.47 -2.20 -7.21
C PRO A 434 28.10 -3.13 -6.05
N GLN A 435 28.18 -2.58 -4.85
CA GLN A 435 27.44 -3.11 -3.71
C GLN A 435 26.13 -2.33 -3.51
N PHE A 436 25.21 -2.97 -2.80
CA PHE A 436 23.95 -2.36 -2.38
C PHE A 436 24.01 -2.15 -0.87
N VAL A 437 23.74 -0.92 -0.43
CA VAL A 437 23.92 -0.49 0.96
C VAL A 437 22.66 0.22 1.46
N THR A 438 22.64 0.57 2.75
CA THR A 438 21.55 1.31 3.40
C THR A 438 21.07 2.48 2.54
N ASN A 439 19.75 2.55 2.37
CA ASN A 439 19.06 3.63 1.67
C ASN A 439 19.48 4.99 2.23
N LEU A 440 19.46 6.03 1.38
CA LEU A 440 19.74 7.39 1.81
C LEU A 440 18.74 7.90 2.86
N SER A 441 17.50 7.39 2.85
CA SER A 441 16.48 7.70 3.86
C SER A 441 16.81 7.15 5.25
N GLU A 442 17.78 6.22 5.35
CA GLU A 442 18.07 5.43 6.55
C GLU A 442 16.88 4.57 7.02
N GLN A 443 15.91 4.34 6.13
CA GLN A 443 14.69 3.61 6.43
C GLN A 443 14.39 2.54 5.38
N PHE A 444 13.63 1.52 5.80
CA PHE A 444 13.04 0.55 4.88
C PHE A 444 11.95 1.22 4.01
N GLU A 445 12.10 1.12 2.69
CA GLU A 445 11.14 1.68 1.75
C GLU A 445 10.24 0.59 1.16
N ALA A 446 8.95 0.66 1.48
CA ALA A 446 7.88 -0.09 0.84
C ALA A 446 7.06 0.85 -0.05
N ARG A 447 7.30 0.82 -1.36
CA ARG A 447 6.78 1.80 -2.30
C ARG A 447 6.29 1.14 -3.59
N LEU A 448 5.35 1.80 -4.26
CA LEU A 448 5.09 1.58 -5.68
C LEU A 448 5.81 2.70 -6.43
N ASN A 449 6.98 2.40 -7.00
CA ASN A 449 7.77 3.36 -7.79
C ASN A 449 7.57 3.13 -9.28
N VAL A 450 7.87 4.12 -10.10
CA VAL A 450 7.95 3.95 -11.56
C VAL A 450 9.40 3.71 -11.95
N VAL A 451 9.61 2.73 -12.83
CA VAL A 451 10.91 2.46 -13.42
C VAL A 451 10.88 2.60 -14.94
N GLU A 452 11.98 3.08 -15.50
CA GLU A 452 12.26 2.99 -16.93
C GLU A 452 13.11 1.75 -17.22
N ILE A 453 12.70 0.99 -18.24
CA ILE A 453 13.51 -0.09 -18.79
C ILE A 453 14.48 0.48 -19.83
N LEU A 454 15.77 0.34 -19.56
CA LEU A 454 16.84 0.85 -20.40
C LEU A 454 17.23 -0.17 -21.46
N LYS A 455 17.65 0.32 -22.63
CA LYS A 455 18.31 -0.52 -23.62
C LYS A 455 19.59 -1.10 -23.02
N SER A 456 19.63 -2.42 -22.88
CA SER A 456 20.70 -3.15 -22.22
C SER A 456 20.96 -4.50 -22.89
N GLN A 457 22.03 -5.18 -22.48
CA GLN A 457 22.32 -6.55 -22.92
C GLN A 457 21.42 -7.59 -22.25
N SER A 458 20.64 -7.22 -21.23
CA SER A 458 19.86 -8.17 -20.43
C SER A 458 18.86 -8.96 -21.26
N LEU A 459 18.93 -10.29 -21.14
CA LEU A 459 17.96 -11.19 -21.77
C LEU A 459 16.52 -11.01 -21.23
N PHE A 460 16.37 -10.50 -20.00
CA PHE A 460 15.07 -10.37 -19.33
C PHE A 460 14.26 -9.16 -19.81
N PHE A 461 14.93 -8.16 -20.39
CA PHE A 461 14.33 -6.88 -20.78
C PHE A 461 14.35 -6.66 -22.29
N THR A 462 14.57 -7.72 -23.06
CA THR A 462 14.54 -7.67 -24.53
C THR A 462 13.18 -7.18 -25.00
N ASP A 463 13.18 -6.24 -25.94
CA ASP A 463 12.01 -5.57 -26.53
C ASP A 463 11.19 -4.70 -25.55
N MET A 464 11.61 -4.54 -24.30
CA MET A 464 10.91 -3.75 -23.28
C MET A 464 11.45 -2.33 -23.13
N GLU A 465 12.50 -1.96 -23.86
CA GLU A 465 13.16 -0.66 -23.72
C GLU A 465 12.18 0.51 -23.89
N SER A 466 12.40 1.59 -23.15
CA SER A 466 11.52 2.77 -23.12
C SER A 466 10.11 2.50 -22.57
N SER A 467 9.89 1.37 -21.90
CA SER A 467 8.73 1.18 -21.03
C SER A 467 8.93 1.91 -19.69
N PHE A 468 7.85 2.51 -19.19
CA PHE A 468 7.76 3.16 -17.88
C PHE A 468 6.72 2.41 -17.05
N LEU A 469 7.17 1.59 -16.10
CA LEU A 469 6.33 0.60 -15.45
C LEU A 469 6.29 0.83 -13.93
N PRO A 470 5.09 0.83 -13.30
CA PRO A 470 5.01 0.78 -11.85
C PRO A 470 5.50 -0.58 -11.33
N ILE A 471 6.33 -0.56 -10.30
CA ILE A 471 6.93 -1.76 -9.72
C ILE A 471 7.05 -1.65 -8.20
N VAL A 472 6.94 -2.78 -7.51
CA VAL A 472 7.08 -2.84 -6.05
C VAL A 472 8.54 -2.68 -5.66
N THR A 473 8.81 -1.71 -4.80
CA THR A 473 10.08 -1.52 -4.11
C THR A 473 9.88 -1.91 -2.64
N SER A 474 10.78 -2.73 -2.09
CA SER A 474 10.65 -3.25 -0.73
C SER A 474 12.03 -3.59 -0.13
N HIS A 475 12.82 -2.58 0.24
CA HIS A 475 14.19 -2.80 0.74
C HIS A 475 14.68 -1.69 1.69
N GLY A 476 15.56 -2.04 2.62
CA GLY A 476 16.31 -1.10 3.47
C GLY A 476 17.75 -0.85 3.00
N GLU A 477 18.31 -1.75 2.20
CA GLU A 477 19.68 -1.67 1.68
C GLU A 477 19.71 -1.77 0.14
N GLY A 478 19.02 -0.86 -0.54
CA GLY A 478 18.93 -0.86 -2.01
C GLY A 478 19.77 0.19 -2.71
N ARG A 479 20.51 1.03 -1.98
CA ARG A 479 21.29 2.12 -2.58
C ARG A 479 22.54 1.56 -3.24
N VAL A 480 22.73 1.90 -4.51
CA VAL A 480 23.93 1.57 -5.27
C VAL A 480 25.14 2.34 -4.73
N GLN A 481 26.21 1.62 -4.40
CA GLN A 481 27.52 2.18 -4.08
C GLN A 481 28.61 1.48 -4.89
N PHE A 482 29.26 2.22 -5.79
CA PHE A 482 30.36 1.72 -6.60
C PHE A 482 31.66 1.60 -5.81
N TYR A 483 32.52 0.66 -6.21
CA TYR A 483 33.87 0.52 -5.68
C TYR A 483 34.82 1.56 -6.29
N ASP A 484 34.68 1.83 -7.59
CA ASP A 484 35.36 2.90 -8.31
C ASP A 484 34.33 3.81 -9.00
N HIS A 485 34.53 5.12 -8.95
CA HIS A 485 33.68 6.09 -9.66
C HIS A 485 33.66 5.85 -11.19
N ALA A 486 34.71 5.24 -11.76
CA ALA A 486 34.76 4.89 -13.18
C ALA A 486 33.84 3.69 -13.55
N ASP A 487 33.43 2.87 -12.58
CA ASP A 487 32.60 1.68 -12.84
C ASP A 487 31.24 2.05 -13.42
N HIS A 488 30.60 3.11 -12.91
CA HIS A 488 29.31 3.60 -13.40
C HIS A 488 29.33 3.92 -14.90
N ARG A 489 30.40 4.60 -15.34
CA ARG A 489 30.60 4.92 -16.76
C ARG A 489 30.84 3.67 -17.59
N THR A 490 31.69 2.77 -17.11
CA THR A 490 32.01 1.52 -17.80
C THR A 490 30.75 0.65 -18.01
N LEU A 491 29.91 0.52 -16.99
CA LEU A 491 28.65 -0.22 -17.08
C LEU A 491 27.70 0.42 -18.10
N SER A 492 27.61 1.74 -18.12
CA SER A 492 26.75 2.47 -19.06
C SER A 492 27.23 2.32 -20.50
N GLU A 493 28.55 2.45 -20.75
CA GLU A 493 29.16 2.26 -22.06
C GLU A 493 28.99 0.83 -22.60
N ASN A 494 29.01 -0.16 -21.71
CA ASN A 494 28.80 -1.57 -22.04
C ASN A 494 27.31 -1.99 -22.07
N GLN A 495 26.36 -1.06 -21.92
CA GLN A 495 24.92 -1.36 -21.88
C GLN A 495 24.54 -2.39 -20.80
N GLN A 496 25.17 -2.28 -19.63
CA GLN A 496 24.95 -3.16 -18.48
C GLN A 496 23.98 -2.58 -17.44
N THR A 497 23.45 -1.37 -17.65
CA THR A 497 22.39 -0.76 -16.84
C THR A 497 21.03 -1.06 -17.47
N CYS A 498 20.15 -1.79 -16.75
CA CYS A 498 18.90 -2.29 -17.34
C CYS A 498 17.64 -1.62 -16.79
N ILE A 499 17.66 -1.13 -15.55
CA ILE A 499 16.52 -0.46 -14.91
C ILE A 499 16.99 0.77 -14.14
N ARG A 500 16.22 1.87 -14.23
CA ARG A 500 16.32 2.99 -13.30
C ARG A 500 14.95 3.47 -12.82
N TYR A 501 14.89 3.99 -11.60
CA TYR A 501 13.74 4.73 -11.09
C TYR A 501 13.59 6.06 -11.84
N VAL A 502 12.34 6.46 -12.07
CA VAL A 502 11.97 7.74 -12.68
C VAL A 502 10.93 8.46 -11.83
N ASP A 503 10.86 9.78 -11.98
CA ASP A 503 9.72 10.55 -11.48
C ASP A 503 8.48 10.36 -12.37
N ASN A 504 7.35 10.90 -11.93
CA ASN A 504 6.09 10.82 -12.68
C ASN A 504 6.11 11.64 -13.98
N PHE A 505 7.10 12.52 -14.16
CA PHE A 505 7.38 13.23 -15.41
C PHE A 505 8.28 12.42 -16.36
N LYS A 506 8.62 11.18 -16.00
CA LYS A 506 9.44 10.23 -16.77
C LYS A 506 10.91 10.66 -16.89
N ASN A 507 11.38 11.53 -16.00
CA ASN A 507 12.81 11.86 -15.88
C ASN A 507 13.53 10.91 -14.93
N PRO A 508 14.84 10.66 -15.10
CA PRO A 508 15.62 9.88 -14.15
C PRO A 508 15.47 10.45 -12.74
N ALA A 509 15.05 9.62 -11.78
CA ALA A 509 14.73 10.09 -10.45
C ALA A 509 16.00 10.49 -9.68
N SER A 510 16.09 11.76 -9.32
CA SER A 510 17.18 12.31 -8.50
C SER A 510 16.78 12.53 -7.04
N LEU A 511 15.48 12.62 -6.75
CA LEU A 511 14.93 12.98 -5.43
C LEU A 511 14.05 11.86 -4.86
N TYR A 512 13.97 11.81 -3.54
CA TYR A 512 13.02 10.96 -2.83
C TYR A 512 11.59 11.52 -2.95
N PRO A 513 10.54 10.67 -3.05
CA PRO A 513 10.57 9.21 -2.95
C PRO A 513 10.57 8.51 -4.31
N ALA A 514 10.57 9.26 -5.43
CA ALA A 514 10.66 8.69 -6.77
C ALA A 514 11.93 7.84 -6.93
N ASN A 515 13.04 8.32 -6.38
CA ASN A 515 14.23 7.53 -6.07
C ASN A 515 14.19 7.09 -4.60
N PRO A 516 13.76 5.85 -4.31
CA PRO A 516 13.48 5.43 -2.93
C PRO A 516 14.76 5.25 -2.10
N ASN A 517 15.91 4.98 -2.73
CA ASN A 517 17.13 4.64 -2.01
C ASN A 517 18.27 5.66 -2.18
N GLY A 518 18.15 6.62 -3.08
CA GLY A 518 19.18 7.62 -3.35
C GLY A 518 20.32 7.12 -4.25
N SER A 519 20.07 6.11 -5.09
CA SER A 519 21.06 5.65 -6.09
C SER A 519 21.27 6.69 -7.17
N GLU A 520 22.53 6.91 -7.58
CA GLU A 520 22.85 7.88 -8.63
C GLU A 520 22.10 7.55 -9.94
N GLY A 521 21.49 8.56 -10.55
CA GLY A 521 20.70 8.42 -11.78
C GLY A 521 19.47 7.51 -11.66
N GLY A 522 19.05 7.18 -10.44
CA GLY A 522 17.94 6.26 -10.17
C GLY A 522 18.30 4.79 -10.41
N LEU A 523 19.57 4.43 -10.60
CA LEU A 523 19.97 3.07 -10.97
C LEU A 523 19.38 2.01 -10.02
N ALA A 524 18.72 1.01 -10.59
CA ALA A 524 17.99 -0.02 -9.85
C ALA A 524 18.22 -1.46 -10.36
N GLY A 525 18.90 -1.61 -11.50
CA GLY A 525 19.16 -2.90 -12.12
C GLY A 525 20.38 -2.92 -13.04
N LEU A 526 21.07 -4.07 -13.05
CA LEU A 526 22.27 -4.31 -13.84
C LEU A 526 22.24 -5.69 -14.51
N CYS A 527 23.06 -5.89 -15.54
CA CYS A 527 23.32 -7.20 -16.12
C CYS A 527 24.81 -7.48 -16.35
N SER A 528 25.16 -8.74 -16.62
CA SER A 528 26.48 -9.17 -17.10
C SER A 528 26.73 -8.66 -18.52
N VAL A 529 28.01 -8.65 -18.95
CA VAL A 529 28.41 -8.23 -20.32
C VAL A 529 27.69 -9.03 -21.41
N ASP A 530 27.44 -10.32 -21.16
CA ASP A 530 26.73 -11.22 -22.07
C ASP A 530 25.21 -11.22 -21.86
N GLY A 531 24.70 -10.45 -20.90
CA GLY A 531 23.26 -10.30 -20.65
C GLY A 531 22.56 -11.43 -19.91
N ARG A 532 23.22 -12.58 -19.72
CA ARG A 532 22.59 -13.81 -19.20
C ARG A 532 22.31 -13.75 -17.70
N VAL A 533 23.06 -12.94 -16.95
CA VAL A 533 22.83 -12.70 -15.53
C VAL A 533 22.32 -11.28 -15.34
N SER A 534 21.17 -11.12 -14.69
CA SER A 534 20.62 -9.81 -14.32
C SER A 534 20.35 -9.72 -12.83
N ILE A 535 20.53 -8.54 -12.26
CA ILE A 535 20.22 -8.25 -10.85
C ILE A 535 19.39 -6.98 -10.76
N ILE A 536 18.32 -7.00 -9.99
CA ILE A 536 17.41 -5.87 -9.82
C ILE A 536 16.98 -5.74 -8.35
N MET A 537 16.88 -4.52 -7.85
CA MET A 537 16.33 -4.24 -6.51
C MET A 537 14.80 -4.33 -6.43
N PRO A 538 14.01 -3.80 -7.40
CA PRO A 538 12.55 -3.89 -7.32
C PRO A 538 12.04 -5.31 -7.62
N HIS A 539 10.80 -5.60 -7.23
CA HIS A 539 10.17 -6.93 -7.22
C HIS A 539 9.13 -7.09 -8.34
N PRO A 540 9.50 -7.47 -9.58
CA PRO A 540 8.53 -7.72 -10.65
C PRO A 540 7.63 -8.93 -10.35
N GLU A 541 8.12 -9.92 -9.60
CA GLU A 541 7.39 -11.13 -9.21
C GLU A 541 6.26 -10.87 -8.21
N ARG A 542 6.23 -9.69 -7.57
CA ARG A 542 5.10 -9.28 -6.72
C ARG A 542 3.97 -8.65 -7.52
N VAL A 543 4.24 -8.22 -8.76
CA VAL A 543 3.33 -7.46 -9.63
C VAL A 543 3.09 -8.08 -11.00
N TYR A 544 3.50 -9.34 -11.22
CA TYR A 544 3.33 -10.04 -12.50
C TYR A 544 1.87 -10.30 -12.88
N ALA A 545 0.98 -10.41 -11.89
CA ALA A 545 -0.45 -10.61 -12.12
C ALA A 545 -1.16 -9.26 -12.25
N ARG A 546 -2.03 -9.11 -13.26
CA ARG A 546 -2.80 -7.87 -13.53
C ARG A 546 -3.69 -7.41 -12.37
N PHE A 547 -4.00 -8.28 -11.41
CA PHE A 547 -4.73 -7.92 -10.18
C PHE A 547 -3.86 -7.20 -9.14
N ASN A 548 -2.53 -7.29 -9.29
CA ASN A 548 -1.54 -6.71 -8.37
C ASN A 548 -1.04 -5.32 -8.84
N THR A 549 -1.50 -4.84 -10.00
CA THR A 549 -1.11 -3.55 -10.57
C THR A 549 -2.34 -2.73 -10.93
N LEU A 550 -2.32 -1.46 -10.53
CA LEU A 550 -3.40 -0.49 -10.71
C LEU A 550 -3.89 -0.45 -12.17
N GLY A 551 -5.21 -0.57 -12.35
CA GLY A 551 -6.01 0.34 -13.16
C GLY A 551 -5.77 0.47 -14.67
N VAL A 552 -4.84 -0.26 -15.31
CA VAL A 552 -4.76 -0.23 -16.78
C VAL A 552 -5.90 -1.07 -17.34
N GLN A 553 -7.02 -0.41 -17.69
CA GLN A 553 -8.11 -1.00 -18.48
C GLN A 553 -7.68 -1.27 -19.91
#